data_AF-A0AAV0MD61-F1
#
_entry.id   AF-A0AAV0MD61-F1
#
_cell.length_a   1.000
_cell.length_b   1.000
_cell.length_c   1.000
_cell.angle_alpha   90.00
_cell.angle_beta   90.00
_cell.angle_gamma   90.00
#
_symmetry.space_group_name_H-M   'P 1'
#
loop_
_entity.id
_entity.type
_entity.pdbx_description
1 polymer ?
#
loop_
_entity_poly.entity_id
_entity_poly.type
_entity_poly.pdbx_seq_one_letter_code
_entity_poly.pdbx_strand_id
1 'polypeptide(L)'
;MRINSNPNNLLTVYDEKDFSSWVLAIGDGRIKHSTIGSSIYPDWIRIPYKFIVPHTGNKIKAITYIVYNDFHANYENAIYIKNRAIVTPTSSIISDINSYMLAKVKGQSKTYYSLDSIEDDSPNIASLKEEYPTEFLNKLSFNGVQEHEIQLKVRTPVILLRNLNPKIGLTNGTKIMITHLGKNVIRGKIIDGTHDKDLVVIPTIVLNVTEHRWPFILKRRQFPTRVSYAMTINKS
;
A
#
# COMPACT_ATOMS: atom_id res chain seq x y z
N MET A 1 7.26 2.71 -10.47
CA MET A 1 7.17 4.00 -11.20
C MET A 1 7.67 5.10 -10.26
N ARG A 2 8.64 5.93 -10.67
CA ARG A 2 9.18 7.02 -9.85
C ARG A 2 8.89 8.32 -10.61
N ILE A 3 7.99 9.13 -10.06
CA ILE A 3 7.64 10.45 -10.58
C ILE A 3 8.11 11.45 -9.51
N ASN A 4 9.08 12.30 -9.82
CA ASN A 4 9.48 13.36 -8.90
C ASN A 4 10.07 14.57 -9.63
N SER A 5 9.66 15.76 -9.22
CA SER A 5 10.05 17.07 -9.73
C SER A 5 11.09 17.77 -8.82
N ASN A 6 11.90 17.01 -8.08
CA ASN A 6 12.86 17.57 -7.12
C ASN A 6 14.32 17.48 -7.65
N PRO A 7 14.97 18.61 -7.97
CA PRO A 7 16.28 18.64 -8.64
C PRO A 7 17.48 18.27 -7.74
N ASN A 8 17.31 18.11 -6.43
CA ASN A 8 18.44 18.01 -5.49
C ASN A 8 18.86 16.58 -5.11
N ASN A 9 18.65 15.58 -5.96
CA ASN A 9 19.07 14.20 -5.67
C ASN A 9 19.84 13.57 -6.84
N LEU A 10 21.17 13.66 -6.80
CA LEU A 10 22.11 13.23 -7.85
C LEU A 10 22.11 11.72 -8.13
N LEU A 11 21.49 10.90 -7.28
CA LEU A 11 21.32 9.47 -7.54
C LEU A 11 19.99 9.25 -8.24
N THR A 12 20.04 9.37 -9.58
CA THR A 12 18.99 9.08 -10.57
C THR A 12 17.80 10.06 -10.58
N VAL A 13 18.07 11.25 -11.11
CA VAL A 13 17.05 12.14 -11.68
C VAL A 13 16.72 11.61 -13.08
N TYR A 14 15.63 10.87 -13.22
CA TYR A 14 15.09 10.57 -14.55
C TYR A 14 14.03 11.61 -14.87
N ASP A 15 14.13 12.21 -16.05
CA ASP A 15 13.11 13.12 -16.54
C ASP A 15 11.82 12.33 -16.75
N GLU A 16 10.78 12.66 -16.00
CA GLU A 16 9.42 12.11 -16.15
C GLU A 16 8.96 12.18 -17.60
N LYS A 17 9.36 13.24 -18.32
CA LYS A 17 9.05 13.43 -19.74
C LYS A 17 9.71 12.39 -20.63
N ASP A 18 10.94 11.99 -20.34
CA ASP A 18 11.69 10.99 -21.10
C ASP A 18 11.09 9.59 -20.91
N PHE A 19 10.73 9.23 -19.67
CA PHE A 19 10.02 7.98 -19.41
C PHE A 19 8.62 7.97 -20.05
N SER A 20 7.85 9.04 -19.89
CA SER A 20 6.52 9.17 -20.48
C SER A 20 6.56 9.08 -22.00
N SER A 21 7.49 9.79 -22.64
CA SER A 21 7.70 9.74 -24.09
C SER A 21 8.08 8.34 -24.57
N TRP A 22 8.90 7.62 -23.82
CA TRP A 22 9.25 6.23 -24.13
C TRP A 22 8.03 5.29 -24.03
N VAL A 23 7.21 5.42 -22.98
CA VAL A 23 5.97 4.63 -22.84
C VAL A 23 4.99 4.93 -23.97
N LEU A 24 4.81 6.20 -24.34
CA LEU A 24 3.97 6.60 -25.48
C LEU A 24 4.48 6.01 -26.79
N ALA A 25 5.80 6.05 -27.02
CA ALA A 25 6.40 5.47 -28.21
C ALA A 25 6.17 3.95 -28.31
N ILE A 26 6.05 3.23 -27.19
CA ILE A 26 5.65 1.82 -27.19
C ILE A 26 4.20 1.68 -27.67
N GLY A 27 3.28 2.47 -27.10
CA GLY A 27 1.85 2.43 -27.46
C GLY A 27 1.59 2.79 -28.93
N ASP A 28 2.40 3.70 -29.48
CA ASP A 28 2.31 4.13 -30.88
C ASP A 28 3.08 3.23 -31.86
N GLY A 29 3.70 2.14 -31.39
CA GLY A 29 4.48 1.24 -32.25
C GLY A 29 5.76 1.85 -32.84
N ARG A 30 6.28 2.93 -32.23
CA ARG A 30 7.49 3.64 -32.69
C ARG A 30 8.79 3.05 -32.14
N ILE A 31 8.71 2.12 -31.19
CA ILE A 31 9.87 1.44 -30.62
C ILE A 31 10.25 0.22 -31.45
N LYS A 32 11.54 0.01 -31.68
CA LYS A 32 12.02 -1.20 -32.34
C LYS A 32 11.70 -2.43 -31.50
N HIS A 33 10.91 -3.32 -32.07
CA HIS A 33 10.62 -4.62 -31.50
C HIS A 33 11.76 -5.59 -31.85
N SER A 34 12.04 -6.53 -30.96
CA SER A 34 13.02 -7.59 -31.15
C SER A 34 12.33 -8.95 -31.10
N THR A 35 12.83 -9.89 -31.89
CA THR A 35 12.51 -11.31 -31.74
C THR A 35 13.58 -11.95 -30.87
N ILE A 36 13.15 -12.70 -29.85
CA ILE A 36 14.04 -13.54 -29.04
C ILE A 36 13.64 -15.00 -29.31
N GLY A 37 14.59 -15.83 -29.73
CA GLY A 37 14.34 -17.22 -30.12
C GLY A 37 13.72 -17.35 -31.52
N SER A 38 12.88 -18.37 -31.72
CA SER A 38 12.25 -18.69 -33.01
C SER A 38 10.86 -18.06 -33.21
N SER A 39 10.49 -17.04 -32.43
CA SER A 39 9.20 -16.35 -32.62
C SER A 39 9.20 -15.62 -33.95
N ILE A 40 8.11 -15.81 -34.72
CA ILE A 40 7.85 -15.14 -35.99
C ILE A 40 7.35 -13.70 -35.74
N TYR A 41 6.82 -13.43 -34.54
CA TYR A 41 6.29 -12.14 -34.15
C TYR A 41 7.27 -11.39 -33.24
N PRO A 42 7.51 -10.08 -33.48
CA PRO A 42 8.44 -9.32 -32.67
C PRO A 42 7.74 -8.87 -31.36
N ASP A 43 7.73 -9.77 -30.38
CA ASP A 43 6.96 -9.63 -29.14
C ASP A 43 7.74 -8.95 -27.99
N TRP A 44 9.02 -8.62 -28.21
CA TRP A 44 9.89 -8.12 -27.15
C TRP A 44 10.28 -6.67 -27.38
N ILE A 45 10.24 -5.88 -26.30
CA ILE A 45 10.81 -4.54 -26.24
C ILE A 45 12.06 -4.54 -25.36
N ARG A 46 13.07 -3.77 -25.75
CA ARG A 46 14.24 -3.54 -24.90
C ARG A 46 13.97 -2.36 -23.99
N ILE A 47 13.90 -2.60 -22.68
CA ILE A 47 13.82 -1.52 -21.68
C ILE A 47 15.20 -0.84 -21.61
N PRO A 48 15.29 0.49 -21.83
CA PRO A 48 16.52 1.25 -21.63
C PRO A 48 17.10 1.01 -20.23
N TYR A 49 18.40 0.78 -20.12
CA TYR A 49 19.07 0.52 -18.82
C TYR A 49 18.83 1.63 -17.80
N LYS A 50 18.65 2.89 -18.25
CA LYS A 50 18.27 4.02 -17.41
C LYS A 50 16.94 3.81 -16.66
N PHE A 51 16.01 3.01 -17.16
CA PHE A 51 14.76 2.74 -16.44
C PHE A 51 14.82 1.51 -15.55
N ILE A 52 15.98 0.83 -15.51
CA ILE A 52 16.17 -0.40 -14.75
C ILE A 52 16.94 -0.06 -13.47
N VAL A 53 16.49 -0.64 -12.35
CA VAL A 53 17.25 -0.64 -11.11
C VAL A 53 18.25 -1.81 -11.14
N PRO A 54 19.56 -1.55 -11.32
CA PRO A 54 20.55 -2.61 -11.26
C PRO A 54 20.60 -3.16 -9.84
N HIS A 55 20.60 -4.49 -9.71
CA HIS A 55 20.70 -5.15 -8.43
C HIS A 55 21.38 -6.51 -8.57
N THR A 56 22.19 -6.86 -7.57
CA THR A 56 22.66 -8.21 -7.32
C THR A 56 22.12 -8.61 -5.95
N GLY A 57 21.21 -9.59 -5.90
CA GLY A 57 20.56 -10.03 -4.66
C GLY A 57 19.15 -9.47 -4.44
N ASN A 58 18.85 -8.98 -3.23
CA ASN A 58 17.48 -8.70 -2.80
C ASN A 58 16.86 -7.49 -3.52
N LYS A 59 15.86 -7.76 -4.37
CA LYS A 59 15.09 -6.79 -5.16
C LYS A 59 14.39 -5.73 -4.32
N ILE A 60 13.79 -6.12 -3.18
CA ILE A 60 13.09 -5.21 -2.27
C ILE A 60 14.08 -4.24 -1.64
N LYS A 61 15.23 -4.73 -1.17
CA LYS A 61 16.30 -3.88 -0.63
C LYS A 61 16.78 -2.87 -1.68
N ALA A 62 16.99 -3.30 -2.93
CA ALA A 62 17.45 -2.43 -4.00
C ALA A 62 16.45 -1.30 -4.31
N ILE A 63 15.16 -1.62 -4.51
CA ILE A 63 14.16 -0.62 -4.85
C ILE A 63 13.88 0.34 -3.69
N THR A 64 13.84 -0.18 -2.45
CA THR A 64 13.61 0.66 -1.26
C THR A 64 14.79 1.57 -0.96
N TYR A 65 16.02 1.12 -1.16
CA TYR A 65 17.21 1.95 -1.01
C TYR A 65 17.22 3.12 -2.00
N ILE A 66 16.88 2.85 -3.26
CA ILE A 66 16.85 3.89 -4.30
C ILE A 66 15.74 4.90 -4.04
N VAL A 67 14.54 4.46 -3.68
CA VAL A 67 13.39 5.36 -3.46
C VAL A 67 13.49 6.09 -2.13
N TYR A 68 13.83 5.37 -1.07
CA TYR A 68 13.96 5.88 0.30
C TYR A 68 15.42 5.92 0.75
N ASN A 69 16.24 6.74 0.06
CA ASN A 69 17.63 6.96 0.43
C ASN A 69 17.78 7.60 1.82
N ASP A 70 18.75 7.13 2.59
CA ASP A 70 18.98 7.60 3.98
C ASP A 70 17.72 7.51 4.85
N PHE A 71 16.94 6.45 4.68
CA PHE A 71 15.66 6.24 5.37
C PHE A 71 15.76 6.45 6.88
N HIS A 72 16.79 5.91 7.53
CA HIS A 72 16.95 6.01 9.00
C HIS A 72 17.15 7.44 9.51
N ALA A 73 17.67 8.35 8.67
CA ALA A 73 17.81 9.76 9.02
C ALA A 73 16.52 10.55 8.74
N ASN A 74 15.68 10.07 7.82
CA ASN A 74 14.59 10.88 7.23
C ASN A 74 13.17 10.32 7.44
N TYR A 75 12.99 9.14 8.02
CA TYR A 75 11.65 8.51 8.13
C TYR A 75 10.64 9.31 8.97
N GLU A 76 11.11 10.26 9.79
CA GLU A 76 10.27 11.17 10.58
C GLU A 76 9.92 12.47 9.82
N ASN A 77 10.63 12.76 8.73
CA ASN A 77 10.41 13.94 7.92
C ASN A 77 9.21 13.70 6.96
N ALA A 78 8.10 14.37 7.26
CA ALA A 78 6.87 14.27 6.48
C ALA A 78 7.08 14.63 4.99
N ILE A 79 7.90 15.63 4.67
CA ILE A 79 8.16 16.05 3.28
C ILE A 79 8.92 14.96 2.52
N TYR A 80 9.90 14.34 3.18
CA TYR A 80 10.66 13.23 2.61
C TYR A 80 9.75 12.04 2.28
N ILE A 81 8.85 11.67 3.20
CA ILE A 81 7.91 10.56 3.01
C ILE A 81 6.82 10.91 1.98
N LYS A 82 6.30 12.14 2.00
CA LYS A 82 5.26 12.63 1.08
C LYS A 82 5.68 12.51 -0.37
N ASN A 83 6.90 12.92 -0.69
CA ASN A 83 7.43 12.99 -2.06
C ASN A 83 7.98 11.65 -2.58
N ARG A 84 7.63 10.54 -1.94
CA ARG A 84 8.16 9.21 -2.24
C ARG A 84 7.04 8.16 -2.15
N ALA A 85 7.03 7.27 -3.14
CA ALA A 85 6.17 6.10 -3.17
C ALA A 85 6.80 5.03 -4.09
N ILE A 86 6.62 3.77 -3.72
CA ILE A 86 6.91 2.65 -4.61
C ILE A 86 5.59 2.17 -5.19
N VAL A 87 5.44 2.25 -6.51
CA VAL A 87 4.22 1.80 -7.18
C VAL A 87 4.44 0.44 -7.83
N THR A 88 3.58 -0.54 -7.53
CA THR A 88 3.63 -1.91 -8.07
C THR A 88 2.31 -2.31 -8.73
N PRO A 89 2.32 -3.26 -9.68
CA PRO A 89 1.09 -3.77 -10.28
C PRO A 89 0.33 -4.74 -9.36
N THR A 90 1.04 -5.53 -8.54
CA THR A 90 0.44 -6.59 -7.70
C THR A 90 0.40 -6.20 -6.23
N SER A 91 -0.65 -6.64 -5.52
CA SER A 91 -0.86 -6.42 -4.09
C SER A 91 0.04 -7.26 -3.19
N SER A 92 0.50 -8.43 -3.64
CA SER A 92 1.39 -9.31 -2.85
C SER A 92 2.74 -8.64 -2.55
N ILE A 93 3.39 -8.09 -3.59
CA ILE A 93 4.69 -7.40 -3.47
C ILE A 93 4.60 -6.16 -2.56
N ILE A 94 3.43 -5.49 -2.52
CA ILE A 94 3.20 -4.34 -1.64
C ILE A 94 3.34 -4.73 -0.18
N SER A 95 2.79 -5.89 0.20
CA SER A 95 2.88 -6.39 1.57
C SER A 95 4.34 -6.59 1.97
N ASP A 96 5.13 -7.22 1.09
CA ASP A 96 6.55 -7.48 1.35
C ASP A 96 7.37 -6.18 1.50
N ILE A 97 7.16 -5.21 0.60
CA ILE A 97 7.86 -3.91 0.65
C ILE A 97 7.46 -3.13 1.90
N ASN A 98 6.16 -3.07 2.22
CA ASN A 98 5.67 -2.33 3.38
C ASN A 98 6.17 -2.96 4.68
N SER A 99 6.17 -4.29 4.78
CA SER A 99 6.69 -5.02 5.94
C SER A 99 8.20 -4.79 6.10
N TYR A 100 8.96 -4.85 4.99
CA TYR A 100 10.39 -4.56 4.98
C TYR A 100 10.70 -3.13 5.46
N MET A 101 9.92 -2.14 5.02
CA MET A 101 10.09 -0.75 5.44
C MET A 101 9.65 -0.52 6.89
N LEU A 102 8.55 -1.13 7.33
CA LEU A 102 8.07 -1.06 8.72
C LEU A 102 9.09 -1.65 9.70
N ALA A 103 9.78 -2.73 9.31
CA ALA A 103 10.83 -3.33 10.13
C ALA A 103 11.99 -2.35 10.41
N LYS A 104 12.29 -1.44 9.49
CA LYS A 104 13.35 -0.41 9.63
C LYS A 104 12.96 0.78 10.50
N VAL A 105 11.67 1.01 10.74
CA VAL A 105 11.19 2.09 11.61
C VAL A 105 11.54 1.75 13.06
N LYS A 106 12.16 2.69 13.77
CA LYS A 106 12.49 2.53 15.19
C LYS A 106 11.23 2.62 16.05
N GLY A 107 11.27 2.00 17.23
CA GLY A 107 10.17 2.03 18.20
C GLY A 107 9.39 0.73 18.28
N GLN A 108 8.51 0.66 19.28
CA GLN A 108 7.71 -0.52 19.55
C GLN A 108 6.65 -0.71 18.47
N SER A 109 6.56 -1.96 18.02
CA SER A 109 5.49 -2.42 17.15
C SER A 109 4.23 -2.67 17.96
N LYS A 110 3.08 -2.32 17.40
CA LYS A 110 1.77 -2.68 17.95
C LYS A 110 0.98 -3.43 16.90
N THR A 111 0.52 -4.62 17.29
CA THR A 111 -0.34 -5.47 16.48
C THR A 111 -1.80 -5.24 16.88
N TYR A 112 -2.67 -5.10 15.89
CA TYR A 112 -4.12 -5.03 16.05
C TYR A 112 -4.76 -6.21 15.34
N TYR A 113 -5.59 -6.94 16.08
CA TYR A 113 -6.39 -8.05 15.56
C TYR A 113 -7.80 -7.55 15.23
N SER A 114 -8.35 -8.02 14.11
CA SER A 114 -9.73 -7.73 13.76
C SER A 114 -10.68 -8.50 14.67
N LEU A 115 -11.92 -8.00 14.79
CA LEU A 115 -13.03 -8.77 15.35
C LEU A 115 -13.89 -9.24 14.19
N ASP A 116 -13.84 -10.53 13.92
CA ASP A 116 -14.55 -11.18 12.82
C ASP A 116 -15.74 -11.96 13.37
N SER A 117 -16.87 -11.85 12.68
CA SER A 117 -18.09 -12.57 13.00
C SER A 117 -18.95 -12.77 11.76
N ILE A 118 -19.84 -13.74 11.78
CA ILE A 118 -20.88 -13.88 10.76
C ILE A 118 -22.01 -12.90 11.06
N GLU A 119 -22.42 -12.13 10.06
CA GLU A 119 -23.65 -11.35 10.08
C GLU A 119 -24.80 -12.26 9.63
N ASP A 120 -25.52 -12.81 10.60
CA ASP A 120 -26.74 -13.58 10.40
C ASP A 120 -27.65 -13.40 11.63
N ASP A 121 -28.94 -13.15 11.38
CA ASP A 121 -29.97 -13.05 12.42
C ASP A 121 -30.93 -14.26 12.37
N SER A 122 -30.65 -15.25 11.52
CA SER A 122 -31.42 -16.47 11.37
C SER A 122 -31.20 -17.43 12.55
N PRO A 123 -32.17 -18.34 12.82
CA PRO A 123 -31.98 -19.37 13.84
C PRO A 123 -30.83 -20.34 13.53
N ASN A 124 -30.35 -20.39 12.29
CA ASN A 124 -29.29 -21.29 11.84
C ASN A 124 -27.88 -20.75 12.12
N ILE A 125 -27.74 -19.56 12.73
CA ILE A 125 -26.43 -18.96 13.06
C ILE A 125 -25.55 -19.87 13.94
N ALA A 126 -26.16 -20.68 14.81
CA ALA A 126 -25.42 -21.62 15.64
C ALA A 126 -24.68 -22.66 14.79
N SER A 127 -25.39 -23.30 13.85
CA SER A 127 -24.82 -24.27 12.92
C SER A 127 -23.75 -23.63 12.01
N LEU A 128 -23.98 -22.41 11.52
CA LEU A 128 -22.98 -21.69 10.73
C LEU A 128 -21.71 -21.36 11.53
N LYS A 129 -21.84 -21.01 12.81
CA LYS A 129 -20.68 -20.73 13.67
C LYS A 129 -19.88 -22.00 14.02
N GLU A 130 -20.53 -23.15 14.06
CA GLU A 130 -19.86 -24.45 14.23
C GLU A 130 -19.09 -24.85 12.96
N GLU A 131 -19.70 -24.66 11.79
CA GLU A 131 -19.07 -24.97 10.49
C GLU A 131 -17.94 -23.99 10.13
N TYR A 132 -18.10 -22.71 10.49
CA TYR A 132 -17.17 -21.63 10.19
C TYR A 132 -16.73 -20.92 11.49
N PRO A 133 -15.80 -21.53 12.24
CA PRO A 133 -15.31 -20.96 13.49
C PRO A 133 -14.52 -19.66 13.26
N THR A 134 -14.36 -18.85 14.31
CA THR A 134 -13.72 -17.52 14.19
C THR A 134 -12.28 -17.61 13.68
N GLU A 135 -11.55 -18.66 14.05
CA GLU A 135 -10.19 -18.95 13.59
C GLU A 135 -10.12 -19.18 12.08
N PHE A 136 -11.21 -19.69 11.48
CA PHE A 136 -11.35 -19.79 10.03
C PHE A 136 -11.63 -18.41 9.43
N LEU A 137 -12.56 -17.65 9.99
CA LEU A 137 -12.90 -16.29 9.52
C LEU A 137 -11.67 -15.37 9.50
N ASN A 138 -10.84 -15.44 10.54
CA ASN A 138 -9.60 -14.67 10.70
C ASN A 138 -8.57 -14.94 9.59
N LYS A 139 -8.65 -16.08 8.89
CA LYS A 139 -7.74 -16.44 7.78
C LYS A 139 -8.23 -15.95 6.43
N LEU A 140 -9.48 -15.48 6.33
CA LEU A 140 -10.05 -14.99 5.09
C LEU A 140 -9.51 -13.60 4.74
N SER A 141 -9.01 -13.44 3.51
CA SER A 141 -8.55 -12.17 2.95
C SER A 141 -9.47 -11.74 1.82
N PHE A 142 -9.83 -10.46 1.80
CA PHE A 142 -10.77 -9.87 0.85
C PHE A 142 -10.22 -8.59 0.26
N ASN A 143 -10.49 -8.37 -1.02
CA ASN A 143 -10.06 -7.15 -1.70
C ASN A 143 -10.73 -5.91 -1.07
N GLY A 144 -9.91 -4.93 -0.69
CA GLY A 144 -10.41 -3.68 -0.11
C GLY A 144 -10.85 -3.76 1.35
N VAL A 145 -10.60 -4.89 2.01
CA VAL A 145 -10.77 -5.09 3.46
C VAL A 145 -9.38 -5.23 4.08
N GLN A 146 -9.21 -4.83 5.34
CA GLN A 146 -7.94 -5.11 6.01
C GLN A 146 -7.82 -6.57 6.41
N GLU A 147 -6.58 -7.02 6.50
CA GLU A 147 -6.22 -8.30 7.07
C GLU A 147 -6.65 -8.37 8.54
N HIS A 148 -6.82 -9.60 9.03
CA HIS A 148 -7.10 -9.85 10.42
C HIS A 148 -6.03 -9.25 11.33
N GLU A 149 -4.76 -9.45 10.97
CA GLU A 149 -3.63 -8.90 11.70
C GLU A 149 -3.03 -7.70 10.96
N ILE A 150 -2.98 -6.55 11.62
CA ILE A 150 -2.23 -5.39 11.13
C ILE A 150 -1.17 -4.97 12.16
N GLN A 151 0.05 -4.78 11.68
CA GLN A 151 1.17 -4.34 12.50
C GLN A 151 1.54 -2.90 12.16
N LEU A 152 1.68 -2.04 13.17
CA LEU A 152 1.97 -0.62 13.01
C LEU A 152 3.02 -0.13 14.00
N LYS A 153 3.74 0.93 13.61
CA LYS A 153 4.67 1.68 14.46
C LYS A 153 4.39 3.17 14.35
N VAL A 154 4.65 3.92 15.43
CA VAL A 154 4.67 5.38 15.38
C VAL A 154 5.69 5.85 14.34
N ARG A 155 5.43 6.98 13.66
CA ARG A 155 6.21 7.51 12.51
C ARG A 155 6.13 6.68 11.23
N THR A 156 5.14 5.78 11.11
CA THR A 156 4.87 5.05 9.87
C THR A 156 3.78 5.74 9.06
N PRO A 157 3.94 5.91 7.73
CA PRO A 157 2.88 6.41 6.88
C PRO A 157 1.85 5.32 6.66
N VAL A 158 0.58 5.65 6.86
CA VAL A 158 -0.55 4.82 6.47
C VAL A 158 -1.41 5.57 5.47
N ILE A 159 -2.13 4.81 4.65
CA ILE A 159 -3.15 5.32 3.75
C ILE A 159 -4.51 4.87 4.25
N LEU A 160 -5.49 5.77 4.22
CA LEU A 160 -6.86 5.47 4.57
C LEU A 160 -7.54 4.71 3.41
N LEU A 161 -8.28 3.64 3.71
CA LEU A 161 -8.94 2.80 2.71
C LEU A 161 -10.43 3.12 2.53
N ARG A 162 -11.00 3.99 3.37
CA ARG A 162 -12.44 4.32 3.38
C ARG A 162 -12.63 5.78 3.73
N ASN A 163 -13.69 6.38 3.21
CA ASN A 163 -14.09 7.71 3.64
C ASN A 163 -14.61 7.64 5.08
N LEU A 164 -14.05 8.46 5.96
CA LEU A 164 -14.51 8.60 7.35
C LEU A 164 -15.14 9.96 7.58
N ASN A 165 -14.45 11.02 7.16
CA ASN A 165 -14.96 12.38 7.24
C ASN A 165 -14.30 13.25 6.17
N PRO A 166 -14.96 13.40 4.99
CA PRO A 166 -14.41 14.19 3.89
C PRO A 166 -14.17 15.66 4.23
N LYS A 167 -14.94 16.24 5.17
CA LYS A 167 -14.83 17.66 5.54
C LYS A 167 -13.49 18.02 6.18
N ILE A 168 -12.79 17.03 6.75
CA ILE A 168 -11.49 17.19 7.42
C ILE A 168 -10.38 16.40 6.71
N GLY A 169 -10.58 16.07 5.43
CA GLY A 169 -9.59 15.35 4.63
C GLY A 169 -9.44 13.86 4.94
N LEU A 170 -10.31 13.25 5.77
CA LEU A 170 -10.31 11.81 6.02
C LEU A 170 -11.08 11.05 4.93
N THR A 171 -10.53 11.04 3.73
CA THR A 171 -11.04 10.33 2.55
C THR A 171 -10.17 9.12 2.20
N ASN A 172 -10.73 8.20 1.42
CA ASN A 172 -9.96 7.11 0.85
C ASN A 172 -8.77 7.68 0.05
N GLY A 173 -7.58 7.14 0.29
CA GLY A 173 -6.34 7.62 -0.34
C GLY A 173 -5.53 8.61 0.50
N THR A 174 -6.10 9.23 1.55
CA THR A 174 -5.35 10.19 2.37
C THR A 174 -4.18 9.52 3.07
N LYS A 175 -2.95 10.04 2.89
CA LYS A 175 -1.77 9.61 3.64
C LYS A 175 -1.69 10.32 4.99
N ILE A 176 -1.48 9.53 6.03
CA ILE A 176 -1.42 9.95 7.41
C ILE A 176 -0.14 9.40 8.03
N MET A 177 0.66 10.28 8.64
CA MET A 177 1.77 9.89 9.49
C MET A 177 1.27 9.55 10.88
N ILE A 178 1.49 8.32 11.35
CA ILE A 178 1.09 7.91 12.70
C ILE A 178 1.89 8.68 13.75
N THR A 179 1.18 9.33 14.68
CA THR A 179 1.77 10.02 15.83
C THR A 179 1.54 9.26 17.14
N HIS A 180 0.44 8.49 17.23
CA HIS A 180 0.12 7.69 18.42
C HIS A 180 -0.73 6.46 18.09
N LEU A 181 -0.46 5.35 18.79
CA LEU A 181 -1.14 4.07 18.62
C LEU A 181 -1.92 3.68 19.90
N GLY A 182 -3.18 4.14 19.98
CA GLY A 182 -4.09 3.85 21.09
C GLY A 182 -4.69 2.44 21.03
N LYS A 183 -5.53 2.06 22.00
CA LYS A 183 -6.23 0.76 22.00
C LYS A 183 -7.31 0.70 20.91
N ASN A 184 -8.15 1.72 20.83
CA ASN A 184 -9.32 1.76 19.94
C ASN A 184 -9.23 2.85 18.85
N VAL A 185 -8.17 3.64 18.87
CA VAL A 185 -7.96 4.77 17.95
C VAL A 185 -6.49 4.88 17.57
N ILE A 186 -6.23 5.26 16.32
CA ILE A 186 -4.92 5.69 15.83
C ILE A 186 -4.97 7.20 15.69
N ARG A 187 -3.96 7.92 16.18
CA ARG A 187 -3.80 9.35 15.92
C ARG A 187 -2.68 9.55 14.90
N GLY A 188 -2.87 10.52 14.03
CA GLY A 188 -1.88 10.86 13.04
C GLY A 188 -2.01 12.27 12.53
N LYS A 189 -1.11 12.62 11.65
CA LYS A 189 -1.04 13.90 10.96
C LYS A 189 -1.21 13.66 9.48
N ILE A 190 -2.13 14.33 8.81
CA ILE A 190 -2.24 14.27 7.34
C ILE A 190 -0.94 14.84 6.75
N ILE A 191 -0.39 14.16 5.75
CA ILE A 191 0.88 14.55 5.11
C ILE A 191 0.72 14.86 3.61
N ASP A 192 -0.50 14.81 3.07
CA ASP A 192 -0.81 15.12 1.69
C ASP A 192 -2.07 16.00 1.53
N GLY A 193 -2.21 16.59 0.34
CA GLY A 193 -3.40 17.37 -0.02
C GLY A 193 -3.58 18.70 0.72
N THR A 194 -4.83 19.19 0.70
CA THR A 194 -5.26 20.48 1.25
C THR A 194 -5.32 20.53 2.78
N HIS A 195 -5.33 19.36 3.43
CA HIS A 195 -5.37 19.19 4.88
C HIS A 195 -3.99 18.85 5.46
N ASP A 196 -2.92 19.12 4.71
CA ASP A 196 -1.55 18.86 5.16
C ASP A 196 -1.32 19.51 6.53
N LYS A 197 -0.84 18.69 7.46
CA LYS A 197 -0.56 18.98 8.86
C LYS A 197 -1.72 18.92 9.84
N ASP A 198 -2.94 18.66 9.40
CA ASP A 198 -4.08 18.48 10.32
C ASP A 198 -3.91 17.21 11.18
N LEU A 199 -4.20 17.34 12.48
CA LEU A 199 -4.24 16.22 13.41
C LEU A 199 -5.57 15.51 13.30
N VAL A 200 -5.52 14.20 13.10
CA VAL A 200 -6.70 13.37 12.87
C VAL A 200 -6.68 12.12 13.73
N VAL A 201 -7.88 11.57 13.93
CA VAL A 201 -8.10 10.33 14.65
C VAL A 201 -8.80 9.34 13.73
N ILE A 202 -8.27 8.12 13.68
CA ILE A 202 -8.79 7.02 12.88
C ILE A 202 -9.37 5.98 13.84
N PRO A 203 -10.69 5.78 13.86
CA PRO A 203 -11.32 4.71 14.61
C PRO A 203 -11.30 3.38 13.84
N THR A 204 -11.58 2.28 14.54
CA THR A 204 -11.98 1.03 13.89
C THR A 204 -13.33 1.22 13.20
N ILE A 205 -13.52 0.62 12.03
CA ILE A 205 -14.82 0.53 11.36
C ILE A 205 -15.24 -0.92 11.24
N VAL A 206 -16.53 -1.15 11.03
CA VAL A 206 -17.09 -2.46 10.68
C VAL A 206 -17.30 -2.50 9.17
N LEU A 207 -16.87 -3.58 8.53
CA LEU A 207 -17.10 -3.86 7.12
C LEU A 207 -17.83 -5.19 7.00
N ASN A 208 -18.93 -5.18 6.25
CA ASN A 208 -19.65 -6.38 5.86
C ASN A 208 -19.18 -6.80 4.47
N VAL A 209 -18.82 -8.07 4.31
CA VAL A 209 -18.21 -8.61 3.10
C VAL A 209 -19.03 -9.80 2.64
N THR A 210 -19.47 -9.74 1.39
CA THR A 210 -20.23 -10.79 0.72
C THR A 210 -19.42 -11.30 -0.47
N GLU A 211 -19.13 -12.60 -0.50
CA GLU A 211 -18.54 -13.26 -1.65
C GLU A 211 -19.33 -14.52 -1.99
N HIS A 212 -19.55 -14.77 -3.28
CA HIS A 212 -20.34 -15.92 -3.76
C HIS A 212 -19.83 -17.28 -3.30
N ARG A 213 -18.56 -17.37 -2.87
CA ARG A 213 -17.95 -18.62 -2.41
C ARG A 213 -18.39 -19.02 -1.00
N TRP A 214 -18.86 -18.06 -0.19
CA TRP A 214 -19.16 -18.28 1.22
C TRP A 214 -20.67 -18.18 1.47
N PRO A 215 -21.27 -19.09 2.26
CA PRO A 215 -22.70 -19.07 2.55
C PRO A 215 -23.08 -18.05 3.64
N PHE A 216 -22.21 -17.08 3.93
CA PHE A 216 -22.38 -16.10 5.01
C PHE A 216 -21.87 -14.73 4.60
N ILE A 217 -22.32 -13.70 5.32
CA ILE A 217 -21.76 -12.35 5.25
C ILE A 217 -20.73 -12.22 6.38
N LEU A 218 -19.47 -11.92 6.04
CA LEU A 218 -18.45 -11.67 7.04
C LEU A 218 -18.56 -10.23 7.53
N LYS A 219 -18.67 -10.06 8.84
CA LYS A 219 -18.55 -8.78 9.54
C LYS A 219 -17.16 -8.68 10.17
N ARG A 220 -16.30 -7.83 9.61
CA ARG A 220 -14.93 -7.57 10.10
C ARG A 220 -14.81 -6.17 10.67
N ARG A 221 -14.45 -6.06 11.95
CA ARG A 221 -14.11 -4.77 12.60
C ARG A 221 -12.60 -4.57 12.66
N GLN A 222 -12.08 -3.55 11.99
CA GLN A 222 -10.64 -3.25 11.94
C GLN A 222 -10.39 -1.77 11.60
N PHE A 223 -9.19 -1.25 11.85
CA PHE A 223 -8.80 0.07 11.35
C PHE A 223 -8.79 0.11 9.83
N PRO A 224 -9.39 1.12 9.17
CA PRO A 224 -9.42 1.20 7.72
C PRO A 224 -8.10 1.75 7.14
N THR A 225 -6.95 1.25 7.58
CA THR A 225 -5.64 1.81 7.24
C THR A 225 -4.62 0.75 6.87
N ARG A 226 -3.76 1.05 5.89
CA ARG A 226 -2.64 0.19 5.51
C ARG A 226 -1.34 0.98 5.48
N VAL A 227 -0.21 0.36 5.82
CA VAL A 227 1.13 0.96 5.63
C VAL A 227 1.30 1.39 4.17
N SER A 228 1.90 2.56 3.94
CA SER A 228 1.93 3.24 2.63
C SER A 228 3.34 3.68 2.22
N TYR A 229 4.30 2.76 2.21
CA TYR A 229 5.58 2.96 1.51
C TYR A 229 5.50 2.48 0.06
N ALA A 230 4.68 1.46 -0.18
CA ALA A 230 4.31 0.98 -1.49
C ALA A 230 2.78 0.99 -1.69
N MET A 231 2.35 1.16 -2.94
CA MET A 231 0.94 1.20 -3.35
C MET A 231 0.75 0.61 -4.75
N THR A 232 -0.49 0.24 -5.09
CA THR A 232 -0.84 -0.25 -6.43
C THR A 232 -0.95 0.91 -7.42
N ILE A 233 -0.65 0.67 -8.71
CA ILE A 233 -0.87 1.67 -9.80
C ILE A 233 -2.32 2.20 -9.79
N ASN A 234 -3.31 1.35 -9.54
CA ASN A 234 -4.73 1.75 -9.51
C ASN A 234 -5.12 2.63 -8.30
N LYS A 235 -4.16 2.98 -7.44
CA LYS A 235 -4.36 3.79 -6.23
C LYS A 235 -3.30 4.89 -6.06
N SER A 236 -2.44 5.07 -7.07
CA SER A 236 -1.44 6.15 -7.14
C SER A 236 -1.95 7.32 -7.94
#